data_AF-A0A097PL09-F1
#
_entry.id   AF-A0A097PL09-F1
#
_cell.length_a   1.000
_cell.length_b   1.000
_cell.length_c   1.000
_cell.angle_alpha   90.00
_cell.angle_beta   90.00
_cell.angle_gamma   90.00
#
_symmetry.space_group_name_H-M   'P 1'
#
loop_
_entity.id
_entity.type
_entity.pdbx_description
1 polymer ?
#
loop_
_entity_poly.entity_id
_entity_poly.type
_entity_poly.pdbx_seq_one_letter_code
_entity_poly.pdbx_strand_id
1 'polypeptide(L)'
;ANAAGDIAISSEQKVYDVVLRQAALVKEQMMSMDKPDLAMPGTQLNESYNRCGEICAEYAKTFYLGTLIMTPERQKAIWAIYVWCRRTDELVDGPNASHMTPSALDRWESRLEDLFQGRPYDMLDAALADTVTKFPVDIQPFKDMIEGMRMDLQKSRYNNFDELYLYCYYVAGTVALMSVPVMGIAPDSQTSTEGVYNAALALGIANQ
;
A
#
# COMPACT_ATOMS: atom_id res chain seq x y z
N ALA A 1 3.77 22.87 -39.16
CA ALA A 1 3.42 21.59 -38.53
C ALA A 1 3.90 21.67 -37.08
N ASN A 2 2.97 21.81 -36.13
CA ASN A 2 3.31 21.92 -34.71
C ASN A 2 3.77 20.56 -34.21
N ALA A 3 5.05 20.43 -33.93
CA ALA A 3 5.57 19.38 -33.06
C ALA A 3 5.34 19.83 -31.61
N ALA A 4 4.12 19.63 -31.11
CA ALA A 4 3.91 19.55 -29.67
C ALA A 4 4.50 18.19 -29.26
N GLY A 5 5.78 18.19 -28.88
CA GLY A 5 6.34 17.05 -28.17
C GLY A 5 5.61 16.95 -26.85
N ASP A 6 4.84 15.88 -26.66
CA ASP A 6 4.36 15.51 -25.33
C ASP A 6 5.59 15.40 -24.43
N ILE A 7 5.75 16.35 -23.51
CA ILE A 7 6.77 16.26 -22.47
C ILE A 7 6.30 15.14 -21.56
N ALA A 8 6.79 13.93 -21.82
CA ALA A 8 6.53 12.78 -20.97
C ALA A 8 6.97 13.14 -19.54
N ILE A 9 6.01 13.14 -18.61
CA ILE A 9 6.26 13.37 -17.19
C ILE A 9 7.21 12.25 -16.70
N SER A 10 8.31 12.64 -16.01
CA SER A 10 9.28 11.68 -15.47
C SER A 10 8.63 10.74 -14.46
N SER A 11 9.22 9.55 -14.26
CA SER A 11 8.71 8.60 -13.27
C SER A 11 8.73 9.19 -11.86
N GLU A 12 9.78 9.94 -11.53
CA GLU A 12 9.88 10.69 -10.26
C GLU A 12 8.71 11.67 -10.06
N GLN A 13 8.32 12.41 -11.09
CA GLN A 13 7.22 13.37 -10.98
C GLN A 13 5.88 12.64 -10.78
N LYS A 14 5.64 11.52 -11.47
CA LYS A 14 4.43 10.70 -11.25
C LYS A 14 4.33 10.21 -9.81
N VAL A 15 5.45 9.72 -9.26
CA VAL A 15 5.52 9.25 -7.88
C VAL A 15 5.32 10.41 -6.90
N TYR A 16 5.91 11.57 -7.19
CA TYR A 16 5.75 12.76 -6.36
C TYR A 16 4.28 13.26 -6.32
N ASP A 17 3.54 13.16 -7.41
CA ASP A 17 2.11 13.51 -7.43
C ASP A 17 1.28 12.62 -6.49
N VAL A 18 1.64 11.32 -6.36
CA VAL A 18 1.02 10.40 -5.40
C VAL A 18 1.38 10.80 -3.95
N VAL A 19 2.63 11.19 -3.70
CA VAL A 19 3.07 11.71 -2.40
C VAL A 19 2.26 12.95 -2.00
N LEU A 20 2.08 13.90 -2.92
CA LEU A 20 1.30 15.12 -2.68
C LEU A 20 -0.16 14.81 -2.34
N ARG A 21 -0.79 13.89 -3.09
CA ARG A 21 -2.17 13.45 -2.82
C ARG A 21 -2.30 12.87 -1.41
N GLN A 22 -1.39 11.99 -1.00
CA GLN A 22 -1.43 11.40 0.33
C GLN A 22 -1.14 12.40 1.45
N ALA A 23 -0.19 13.30 1.24
CA ALA A 23 0.10 14.36 2.18
C ALA A 23 -1.11 15.29 2.39
N ALA A 24 -1.92 15.52 1.34
CA ALA A 24 -3.17 16.27 1.44
C ALA A 24 -4.25 15.50 2.22
N LEU A 25 -4.46 14.21 1.95
CA LEU A 25 -5.45 13.39 2.66
C LEU A 25 -5.21 13.31 4.17
N VAL A 26 -3.94 13.19 4.59
CA VAL A 26 -3.59 13.21 6.02
C VAL A 26 -3.99 14.54 6.67
N LYS A 27 -3.78 15.66 5.98
CA LYS A 27 -4.16 16.99 6.48
C LYS A 27 -5.68 17.13 6.59
N GLU A 28 -6.43 16.59 5.63
CA GLU A 28 -7.90 16.64 5.62
C GLU A 28 -8.54 15.75 6.70
N GLN A 29 -8.02 14.55 6.96
CA GLN A 29 -8.58 13.67 8.00
C GLN A 29 -8.34 14.19 9.42
N MET A 30 -7.29 14.98 9.66
CA MET A 30 -7.15 15.73 10.92
C MET A 30 -8.33 16.71 11.14
N MET A 31 -9.12 17.01 10.09
CA MET A 31 -10.23 17.96 10.11
C MET A 31 -11.62 17.30 10.06
N SER A 32 -11.76 16.00 9.74
CA SER A 32 -13.07 15.32 9.70
C SER A 32 -13.04 13.89 10.25
N MET A 33 -13.95 13.57 11.16
CA MET A 33 -14.13 12.24 11.75
C MET A 33 -15.60 11.80 11.59
N ASP A 34 -16.01 11.44 10.37
CA ASP A 34 -17.24 10.67 10.16
C ASP A 34 -17.03 9.78 8.93
N LYS A 35 -16.82 8.49 9.16
CA LYS A 35 -16.76 7.46 8.11
C LYS A 35 -17.72 6.32 8.47
N PRO A 36 -18.36 5.69 7.48
CA PRO A 36 -19.29 4.60 7.72
C PRO A 36 -18.58 3.41 8.36
N ASP A 37 -19.21 2.88 9.42
CA ASP A 37 -18.76 1.66 10.09
C ASP A 37 -18.99 0.43 9.19
N LEU A 38 -18.03 -0.50 9.19
CA LEU A 38 -18.23 -1.80 8.56
C LEU A 38 -19.27 -2.61 9.33
N ALA A 39 -20.22 -3.20 8.60
CA ALA A 39 -21.27 -4.05 9.16
C ALA A 39 -20.73 -5.46 9.53
N MET A 40 -19.69 -5.53 10.34
CA MET A 40 -19.06 -6.78 10.83
C MET A 40 -19.01 -6.80 12.36
N PRO A 41 -19.37 -7.92 13.03
CA PRO A 41 -19.24 -8.02 14.49
C PRO A 41 -17.80 -7.84 14.96
N GLY A 42 -17.59 -7.06 16.02
CA GLY A 42 -16.24 -6.71 16.52
C GLY A 42 -15.37 -7.91 16.96
N THR A 43 -15.97 -9.05 17.31
CA THR A 43 -15.25 -10.30 17.61
C THR A 43 -14.60 -10.88 16.35
N GLN A 44 -15.34 -10.94 15.25
CA GLN A 44 -14.88 -11.48 13.97
C GLN A 44 -13.81 -10.58 13.32
N LEU A 45 -13.94 -9.26 13.51
CA LEU A 45 -12.92 -8.30 13.07
C LEU A 45 -11.61 -8.45 13.86
N ASN A 46 -11.67 -8.70 15.17
CA ASN A 46 -10.47 -8.97 15.95
C ASN A 46 -9.77 -10.27 15.53
N GLU A 47 -10.53 -11.33 15.24
CA GLU A 47 -9.97 -12.57 14.68
C GLU A 47 -9.28 -12.33 13.34
N SER A 48 -9.87 -11.49 12.48
CA SER A 48 -9.29 -11.09 11.20
C SER A 48 -7.92 -10.42 11.38
N TYR A 49 -7.81 -9.44 12.30
CA TYR A 49 -6.54 -8.81 12.63
C TYR A 49 -5.53 -9.75 13.27
N ASN A 50 -5.97 -10.66 14.16
CA ASN A 50 -5.09 -11.65 14.78
C ASN A 50 -4.48 -12.56 13.72
N ARG A 51 -5.28 -12.99 12.74
CA ARG A 51 -4.78 -13.78 11.61
C ARG A 51 -3.76 -13.00 10.78
N CYS A 52 -3.99 -11.71 10.56
CA CYS A 52 -2.99 -10.86 9.92
C CYS A 52 -1.68 -10.80 10.71
N GLY A 53 -1.76 -10.69 12.04
CA GLY A 53 -0.60 -10.70 12.93
C GLY A 53 0.20 -12.00 12.89
N GLU A 54 -0.48 -13.15 12.89
CA GLU A 54 0.16 -14.47 12.75
C GLU A 54 0.95 -14.58 11.44
N ILE A 55 0.34 -14.20 10.32
CA ILE A 55 0.99 -14.22 9.00
C ILE A 55 2.17 -13.25 8.98
N CYS A 56 2.03 -12.05 9.55
CA CYS A 56 3.12 -11.09 9.65
C CYS A 56 4.30 -11.64 10.47
N ALA A 57 4.02 -12.29 11.61
CA ALA A 57 5.04 -12.88 12.48
C ALA A 57 5.79 -14.05 11.81
N GLU A 58 5.09 -14.84 11.00
CA GLU A 58 5.67 -15.98 10.28
C GLU A 58 6.62 -15.51 9.16
N TYR A 59 6.18 -14.55 8.35
CA TYR A 59 6.84 -14.22 7.08
C TYR A 59 7.74 -12.98 7.11
N ALA A 60 7.55 -12.04 8.05
CA ALA A 60 8.36 -10.83 8.13
C ALA A 60 8.80 -10.52 9.57
N LYS A 61 9.64 -11.40 10.13
CA LYS A 61 10.09 -11.35 11.53
C LYS A 61 10.59 -9.98 11.98
N THR A 62 11.50 -9.34 11.23
CA THR A 62 12.05 -8.02 11.59
C THR A 62 10.98 -6.93 11.54
N PHE A 63 10.12 -6.96 10.52
CA PHE A 63 9.01 -6.01 10.39
C PHE A 63 8.00 -6.19 11.52
N TYR A 64 7.60 -7.44 11.81
CA TYR A 64 6.72 -7.78 12.91
C TYR A 64 7.26 -7.29 14.26
N LEU A 65 8.54 -7.53 14.56
CA LEU A 65 9.18 -6.99 15.77
C LEU A 65 9.11 -5.46 15.83
N GLY A 66 9.31 -4.78 14.69
CA GLY A 66 9.14 -3.33 14.58
C GLY A 66 7.70 -2.85 14.84
N THR A 67 6.68 -3.67 14.58
CA THR A 67 5.30 -3.31 14.92
C THR A 67 4.99 -3.40 16.42
N LEU A 68 5.79 -4.14 17.21
CA LEU A 68 5.54 -4.33 18.65
C LEU A 68 5.75 -3.05 19.48
N ILE A 69 6.43 -2.05 18.93
CA ILE A 69 6.60 -0.72 19.57
C ILE A 69 5.44 0.24 19.29
N MET A 70 4.49 -0.15 18.44
CA MET A 70 3.33 0.67 18.10
C MET A 70 2.20 0.48 19.11
N THR A 71 1.24 1.42 19.13
CA THR A 71 -0.05 1.21 19.80
C THR A 71 -0.78 -0.01 19.20
N PRO A 72 -1.59 -0.75 19.96
CA PRO A 72 -2.30 -1.94 19.45
C PRO A 72 -3.14 -1.68 18.19
N GLU A 73 -3.74 -0.50 18.07
CA GLU A 73 -4.54 -0.12 16.90
C GLU A 73 -3.68 0.00 15.63
N ARG A 74 -2.61 0.81 15.68
CA ARG A 74 -1.67 0.98 14.56
C ARG A 74 -0.97 -0.32 14.18
N GLN A 75 -0.60 -1.12 15.18
CA GLN A 75 -0.01 -2.44 14.96
C GLN A 75 -0.92 -3.33 14.11
N LYS A 76 -2.19 -3.46 14.49
CA LYS A 76 -3.19 -4.25 13.75
C LYS A 76 -3.37 -3.76 12.32
N ALA A 77 -3.45 -2.45 12.12
CA ALA A 77 -3.56 -1.83 10.80
C ALA A 77 -2.33 -2.12 9.92
N ILE A 78 -1.11 -2.01 10.46
CA ILE A 78 0.11 -2.36 9.73
C ILE A 78 0.15 -3.84 9.35
N TRP A 79 -0.32 -4.75 10.20
CA TRP A 79 -0.42 -6.17 9.85
C TRP A 79 -1.39 -6.42 8.70
N ALA A 80 -2.55 -5.73 8.68
CA ALA A 80 -3.51 -5.85 7.60
C ALA A 80 -2.93 -5.38 6.26
N ILE A 81 -2.21 -4.24 6.25
CA ILE A 81 -1.49 -3.74 5.07
C ILE A 81 -0.44 -4.76 4.62
N TYR A 82 0.42 -5.23 5.53
CA TYR A 82 1.46 -6.21 5.20
C TYR A 82 0.88 -7.48 4.56
N VAL A 83 -0.20 -8.03 5.13
CA VAL A 83 -0.82 -9.24 4.61
C VAL A 83 -1.45 -9.01 3.25
N TRP A 84 -2.05 -7.85 3.00
CA TRP A 84 -2.52 -7.50 1.66
C TRP A 84 -1.36 -7.44 0.66
N CYS A 85 -0.26 -6.74 0.99
CA CYS A 85 0.93 -6.66 0.14
C CYS A 85 1.48 -8.05 -0.17
N ARG A 86 1.63 -8.91 0.85
CA ARG A 86 2.11 -10.28 0.68
C ARG A 86 1.23 -11.10 -0.25
N ARG A 87 -0.09 -11.01 -0.10
CA ARG A 87 -1.05 -11.73 -0.95
C ARG A 87 -0.97 -11.25 -2.40
N THR A 88 -0.74 -9.95 -2.61
CA THR A 88 -0.51 -9.36 -3.93
C THR A 88 0.77 -9.91 -4.55
N ASP A 89 1.87 -9.94 -3.80
CA ASP A 89 3.19 -10.48 -4.21
C ASP A 89 3.11 -11.98 -4.58
N GLU A 90 2.42 -12.77 -3.76
CA GLU A 90 2.22 -14.22 -3.98
C GLU A 90 1.42 -14.53 -5.26
N LEU A 91 0.74 -13.56 -5.89
CA LEU A 91 0.10 -13.76 -7.19
C LEU A 91 1.14 -14.03 -8.28
N VAL A 92 2.30 -13.37 -8.23
CA VAL A 92 3.35 -13.46 -9.26
C VAL A 92 4.59 -14.20 -8.80
N ASP A 93 4.80 -14.35 -7.49
CA ASP A 93 5.95 -15.08 -6.91
C ASP A 93 5.57 -16.41 -6.22
N GLY A 94 4.27 -16.66 -6.05
CA GLY A 94 3.79 -17.86 -5.37
C GLY A 94 3.93 -19.15 -6.19
N PRO A 95 3.60 -20.32 -5.60
CA PRO A 95 3.68 -21.62 -6.28
C PRO A 95 2.87 -21.70 -7.59
N ASN A 96 1.86 -20.84 -7.75
CA ASN A 96 0.98 -20.78 -8.91
C ASN A 96 1.34 -19.64 -9.89
N ALA A 97 2.47 -18.95 -9.68
CA ALA A 97 2.94 -17.84 -10.51
C ALA A 97 2.97 -18.15 -12.01
N SER A 98 3.40 -19.37 -12.37
CA SER A 98 3.47 -19.84 -13.76
C SER A 98 2.11 -19.93 -14.46
N HIS A 99 1.01 -19.91 -13.71
CA HIS A 99 -0.36 -19.91 -14.21
C HIS A 99 -1.05 -18.55 -14.06
N MET A 100 -0.31 -17.54 -13.58
CA MET A 100 -0.85 -16.20 -13.40
C MET A 100 -1.14 -15.55 -14.76
N THR A 101 -2.26 -14.83 -14.84
CA THR A 101 -2.69 -14.15 -16.07
C THR A 101 -2.99 -12.69 -15.76
N PRO A 102 -2.86 -11.77 -16.75
CA PRO A 102 -3.30 -10.39 -16.56
C PRO A 102 -4.74 -10.27 -16.03
N SER A 103 -5.64 -11.16 -16.49
CA SER A 103 -7.04 -11.19 -16.03
C SER A 103 -7.19 -11.46 -14.53
N ALA A 104 -6.24 -12.14 -13.90
CA ALA A 104 -6.27 -12.41 -12.47
C ALA A 104 -5.86 -11.17 -11.67
N LEU A 105 -4.92 -10.36 -12.17
CA LEU A 105 -4.60 -9.05 -11.60
C LEU A 105 -5.76 -8.06 -11.78
N ASP A 106 -6.51 -8.12 -12.88
CA ASP A 106 -7.72 -7.30 -13.06
C ASP A 106 -8.82 -7.67 -12.04
N ARG A 107 -9.00 -8.97 -11.76
CA ARG A 107 -9.90 -9.42 -10.68
C ARG A 107 -9.41 -8.98 -9.30
N TRP A 108 -8.10 -8.98 -9.07
CA TRP A 108 -7.51 -8.53 -7.82
C TRP A 108 -7.70 -7.01 -7.63
N GLU A 109 -7.55 -6.21 -8.69
CA GLU A 109 -7.83 -4.78 -8.65
C GLU A 109 -9.33 -4.50 -8.41
N SER A 110 -10.24 -5.23 -9.07
CA SER A 110 -11.68 -5.10 -8.78
C SER A 110 -12.00 -5.43 -7.32
N ARG A 111 -11.36 -6.45 -6.75
CA ARG A 111 -11.51 -6.83 -5.34
C ARG A 111 -10.98 -5.75 -4.39
N LEU A 112 -9.86 -5.10 -4.75
CA LEU A 112 -9.33 -3.94 -4.02
C LEU A 112 -10.35 -2.80 -4.01
N GLU A 113 -11.00 -2.50 -5.15
CA GLU A 113 -12.03 -1.46 -5.22
C GLU A 113 -13.25 -1.78 -4.35
N ASP A 114 -13.74 -3.02 -4.39
CA ASP A 114 -14.83 -3.48 -3.52
C ASP A 114 -14.48 -3.34 -2.03
N LEU A 115 -13.26 -3.72 -1.66
CA LEU A 115 -12.74 -3.60 -0.30
C LEU A 115 -12.74 -2.15 0.19
N PHE A 116 -12.22 -1.21 -0.63
CA PHE A 116 -12.22 0.22 -0.30
C PHE A 116 -13.62 0.83 -0.22
N GLN A 117 -14.62 0.18 -0.81
CA GLN A 117 -16.03 0.53 -0.67
C GLN A 117 -16.74 -0.25 0.46
N GLY A 118 -15.98 -0.90 1.34
CA GLY A 118 -16.51 -1.62 2.52
C GLY A 118 -17.14 -2.98 2.20
N ARG A 119 -16.81 -3.59 1.06
CA ARG A 119 -17.28 -4.93 0.65
C ARG A 119 -16.12 -5.94 0.62
N PRO A 120 -15.60 -6.37 1.78
CA PRO A 120 -14.51 -7.34 1.84
C PRO A 120 -14.96 -8.71 1.32
N TYR A 121 -14.07 -9.42 0.61
CA TYR A 121 -14.36 -10.77 0.10
C TYR A 121 -14.08 -11.86 1.14
N ASP A 122 -13.09 -11.68 2.01
CA ASP A 122 -12.74 -12.61 3.09
C ASP A 122 -12.31 -11.88 4.38
N MET A 123 -11.89 -12.65 5.39
CA MET A 123 -11.47 -12.08 6.69
C MET A 123 -10.24 -11.18 6.59
N LEU A 124 -9.29 -11.46 5.70
CA LEU A 124 -8.08 -10.63 5.57
C LEU A 124 -8.44 -9.31 4.90
N ASP A 125 -9.35 -9.34 3.93
CA ASP A 125 -9.94 -8.13 3.35
C ASP A 125 -10.71 -7.33 4.40
N ALA A 126 -11.45 -7.99 5.31
CA ALA A 126 -12.21 -7.31 6.34
C ALA A 126 -11.30 -6.50 7.29
N ALA A 127 -10.11 -7.03 7.61
CA ALA A 127 -9.11 -6.30 8.40
C ALA A 127 -8.59 -5.05 7.66
N LEU A 128 -8.29 -5.16 6.36
CA LEU A 128 -7.84 -4.00 5.60
C LEU A 128 -8.98 -3.00 5.34
N ALA A 129 -10.20 -3.46 5.07
CA ALA A 129 -11.38 -2.62 4.90
C ALA A 129 -11.58 -1.74 6.15
N ASP A 130 -11.49 -2.33 7.35
CA ASP A 130 -11.57 -1.58 8.61
C ASP A 130 -10.37 -0.65 8.83
N THR A 131 -9.19 -1.03 8.34
CA THR A 131 -8.00 -0.16 8.40
C THR A 131 -8.19 1.10 7.55
N VAL A 132 -8.67 0.98 6.32
CA VAL A 132 -8.81 2.13 5.41
C VAL A 132 -9.98 3.06 5.78
N THR A 133 -10.93 2.59 6.59
CA THR A 133 -11.92 3.48 7.23
C THR A 133 -11.30 4.26 8.39
N LYS A 134 -10.43 3.65 9.20
CA LYS A 134 -9.83 4.32 10.38
C LYS A 134 -8.68 5.26 10.04
N PHE A 135 -7.91 4.99 9.00
CA PHE A 135 -6.70 5.74 8.65
C PHE A 135 -6.83 6.48 7.31
N PRO A 136 -6.10 7.61 7.10
CA PRO A 136 -6.12 8.39 5.86
C PRO A 136 -5.27 7.74 4.77
N VAL A 137 -5.63 6.53 4.40
CA VAL A 137 -4.91 5.72 3.41
C VAL A 137 -5.55 5.92 2.04
N ASP A 138 -4.77 6.36 1.06
CA ASP A 138 -5.22 6.48 -0.33
C ASP A 138 -5.21 5.11 -1.02
N ILE A 139 -6.11 4.90 -1.97
CA ILE A 139 -6.15 3.66 -2.76
C ILE A 139 -5.03 3.60 -3.81
N GLN A 140 -4.49 4.74 -4.25
CA GLN A 140 -3.54 4.79 -5.37
C GLN A 140 -2.29 3.93 -5.14
N PRO A 141 -1.59 3.97 -3.98
CA PRO A 141 -0.45 3.08 -3.74
C PRO A 141 -0.77 1.60 -3.88
N PHE A 142 -2.01 1.17 -3.58
CA PHE A 142 -2.43 -0.23 -3.73
C PHE A 142 -2.57 -0.59 -5.21
N LYS A 143 -3.19 0.29 -6.00
CA LYS A 143 -3.27 0.12 -7.45
C LYS A 143 -1.90 0.12 -8.10
N ASP A 144 -1.02 1.00 -7.64
CA ASP A 144 0.36 1.10 -8.10
C ASP A 144 1.15 -0.18 -7.79
N MET A 145 0.95 -0.81 -6.63
CA MET A 145 1.57 -2.12 -6.35
C MET A 145 1.08 -3.21 -7.31
N ILE A 146 -0.22 -3.24 -7.64
CA ILE A 146 -0.76 -4.18 -8.64
C ILE A 146 -0.13 -3.93 -10.01
N GLU A 147 0.15 -2.68 -10.37
CA GLU A 147 0.88 -2.35 -11.61
C GLU A 147 2.30 -2.90 -11.61
N GLY A 148 2.99 -2.87 -10.45
CA GLY A 148 4.27 -3.57 -10.27
C GLY A 148 4.16 -5.05 -10.60
N MET A 149 3.14 -5.74 -10.09
CA MET A 149 2.90 -7.15 -10.39
C MET A 149 2.63 -7.39 -11.89
N ARG A 150 1.96 -6.44 -12.58
CA ARG A 150 1.78 -6.54 -14.04
C ARG A 150 3.12 -6.44 -14.78
N MET A 151 4.05 -5.64 -14.27
CA MET A 151 5.40 -5.56 -14.84
C MET A 151 6.16 -6.87 -14.68
N ASP A 152 6.05 -7.55 -13.54
CA ASP A 152 6.72 -8.84 -13.29
C ASP A 152 6.28 -9.95 -14.24
N LEU A 153 5.03 -9.90 -14.73
CA LEU A 153 4.54 -10.85 -15.74
C LEU A 153 5.17 -10.65 -17.13
N GLN A 154 5.74 -9.48 -17.43
CA GLN A 154 6.15 -9.10 -18.78
C GLN A 154 7.63 -8.78 -18.92
N LYS A 155 8.28 -8.33 -17.84
CA LYS A 155 9.57 -7.66 -17.91
C LYS A 155 10.54 -8.21 -16.87
N SER A 156 11.72 -8.59 -17.33
CA SER A 156 12.81 -9.09 -16.48
C SER A 156 14.07 -8.21 -16.51
N ARG A 157 14.07 -7.12 -17.30
CA ARG A 157 15.19 -6.18 -17.40
C ARG A 157 14.72 -4.77 -17.73
N TYR A 158 15.30 -3.79 -17.04
CA TYR A 158 15.04 -2.36 -17.22
C TYR A 158 16.11 -1.70 -18.09
N ASN A 159 15.69 -0.81 -18.99
CA ASN A 159 16.59 -0.19 -19.97
C ASN A 159 17.43 0.94 -19.37
N ASN A 160 16.89 1.63 -18.37
CA ASN A 160 17.50 2.79 -17.73
C ASN A 160 17.03 2.91 -16.27
N PHE A 161 17.64 3.85 -15.55
CA PHE A 161 17.34 4.07 -14.14
C PHE A 161 15.92 4.60 -13.90
N ASP A 162 15.34 5.41 -14.79
CA ASP A 162 13.97 5.92 -14.61
C ASP A 162 12.93 4.78 -14.64
N GLU A 163 13.11 3.81 -15.54
CA GLU A 163 12.28 2.60 -15.57
C GLU A 163 12.48 1.72 -14.32
N LEU A 164 13.73 1.57 -13.85
CA LEU A 164 14.02 0.81 -12.63
C LEU A 164 13.45 1.50 -11.39
N TYR A 165 13.61 2.82 -11.30
CA TYR A 165 13.05 3.65 -10.23
C TYR A 165 11.54 3.46 -10.13
N LEU A 166 10.82 3.51 -11.27
CA LEU A 166 9.38 3.32 -11.30
C LEU A 166 8.98 1.91 -10.82
N TYR A 167 9.75 0.89 -11.20
CA TYR A 167 9.54 -0.46 -10.70
C TYR A 167 9.76 -0.56 -9.19
N CYS A 168 10.89 -0.07 -8.66
CA CYS A 168 11.18 -0.07 -7.22
C CYS A 168 10.14 0.71 -6.43
N TYR A 169 9.60 1.78 -7.00
CA TYR A 169 8.44 2.47 -6.46
C TYR A 169 7.24 1.51 -6.35
N TYR A 170 6.83 0.85 -7.44
CA TYR A 170 5.66 -0.02 -7.45
C TYR A 170 5.76 -1.17 -6.45
N VAL A 171 6.90 -1.86 -6.36
CA VAL A 171 7.01 -3.07 -5.53
C VAL A 171 7.47 -2.82 -4.09
N ALA A 172 8.00 -1.63 -3.78
CA ALA A 172 8.50 -1.33 -2.43
C ALA A 172 8.16 0.08 -1.93
N GLY A 173 8.26 1.10 -2.79
CA GLY A 173 7.88 2.47 -2.44
C GLY A 173 6.40 2.60 -2.03
N THR A 174 5.51 1.89 -2.72
CA THR A 174 4.08 1.82 -2.42
C THR A 174 3.80 1.31 -1.00
N VAL A 175 4.56 0.32 -0.51
CA VAL A 175 4.40 -0.22 0.86
C VAL A 175 4.70 0.85 1.91
N ALA A 176 5.74 1.65 1.69
CA ALA A 176 6.05 2.79 2.56
C ALA A 176 4.91 3.82 2.53
N LEU A 177 4.41 4.14 1.34
CA LEU A 177 3.30 5.04 1.10
C LEU A 177 1.99 4.58 1.78
N MET A 178 1.69 3.28 1.81
CA MET A 178 0.53 2.74 2.54
C MET A 178 0.71 2.83 4.06
N SER A 179 1.96 2.73 4.55
CA SER A 179 2.24 2.58 5.97
C SER A 179 2.34 3.90 6.73
N VAL A 180 2.86 4.97 6.10
CA VAL A 180 3.03 6.28 6.74
C VAL A 180 1.74 6.84 7.38
N PRO A 181 0.56 6.82 6.72
CA PRO A 181 -0.68 7.29 7.34
C PRO A 181 -1.05 6.55 8.64
N VAL A 182 -0.70 5.27 8.74
CA VAL A 182 -0.97 4.43 9.91
C VAL A 182 0.06 4.66 11.02
N MET A 183 1.34 4.72 10.65
CA MET A 183 2.41 4.99 11.62
C MET A 183 2.26 6.38 12.25
N GLY A 184 1.75 7.34 11.47
CA GLY A 184 1.51 8.72 11.89
C GLY A 184 2.77 9.57 11.93
N ILE A 185 2.57 10.88 11.98
CA ILE A 185 3.64 11.88 12.10
C ILE A 185 3.53 12.54 13.46
N ALA A 186 4.64 12.66 14.17
CA ALA A 186 4.67 13.30 15.48
C ALA A 186 4.25 14.78 15.36
N PRO A 187 3.39 15.30 16.26
CA PRO A 187 2.91 16.69 16.17
C PRO A 187 4.01 17.75 16.24
N ASP A 188 5.15 17.42 16.87
CA ASP A 188 6.33 18.26 17.04
C ASP A 188 7.42 18.01 15.98
N SER A 189 7.14 17.14 14.98
CA SER A 189 8.03 16.89 13.85
C SER A 189 8.38 18.19 13.13
N GLN A 190 9.67 18.43 12.95
CA GLN A 190 10.18 19.57 12.18
C GLN A 190 10.16 19.31 10.67
N THR A 191 9.97 18.05 10.26
CA THR A 191 9.87 17.66 8.86
C THR A 191 8.43 17.82 8.39
N SER A 192 8.24 18.43 7.21
CA SER A 192 6.92 18.51 6.58
C SER A 192 6.33 17.12 6.32
N THR A 193 5.01 17.02 6.24
CA THR A 193 4.33 15.76 5.87
C THR A 193 4.93 15.16 4.59
N GLU A 194 5.09 15.99 3.56
CA GLU A 194 5.73 15.60 2.29
C GLU A 194 7.15 15.09 2.47
N GLY A 195 7.95 15.74 3.33
CA GLY A 195 9.31 15.29 3.65
C GLY A 195 9.34 13.91 4.31
N VAL A 196 8.38 13.62 5.18
CA VAL A 196 8.24 12.29 5.80
C VAL A 196 7.89 11.23 4.75
N TYR A 197 6.93 11.51 3.87
CA TYR A 197 6.58 10.60 2.78
C TYR A 197 7.75 10.36 1.83
N ASN A 198 8.49 11.39 1.45
CA ASN A 198 9.68 11.27 0.60
C ASN A 198 10.78 10.42 1.26
N ALA A 199 11.02 10.58 2.57
CA ALA A 199 11.99 9.78 3.29
C ALA A 199 11.57 8.30 3.37
N ALA A 200 10.28 8.04 3.61
CA ALA A 200 9.74 6.68 3.63
C ALA A 200 9.83 6.02 2.25
N LEU A 201 9.48 6.75 1.20
CA LEU A 201 9.61 6.33 -0.19
C LEU A 201 11.06 5.98 -0.54
N ALA A 202 12.02 6.86 -0.20
CA ALA A 202 13.43 6.64 -0.46
C ALA A 202 13.96 5.36 0.22
N LEU A 203 13.52 5.08 1.45
CA LEU A 203 13.85 3.82 2.14
C LEU A 203 13.28 2.61 1.40
N GLY A 204 12.03 2.69 0.93
CA GLY A 204 11.40 1.62 0.15
C GLY A 204 12.17 1.32 -1.14
N ILE A 205 12.50 2.37 -1.91
CA ILE A 205 13.28 2.25 -3.15
C ILE A 205 14.68 1.68 -2.89
N ALA A 206 15.36 2.10 -1.82
CA ALA A 206 16.71 1.64 -1.50
C ALA A 206 16.82 0.17 -1.08
N ASN A 207 15.70 -0.48 -0.75
CA ASN A 207 15.65 -1.89 -0.37
C ASN A 207 15.52 -2.85 -1.57
N GLN A 208 15.41 -2.33 -2.80
CA GLN A 208 15.32 -3.08 -4.06
C GLN A 208 16.62 -2.93 -4.85
#